data_AF-A0A838TFU1-F1
#
_entry.id   AF-A0A838TFU1-F1
#
_cell.length_a   1.000
_cell.length_b   1.000
_cell.length_c   1.000
_cell.angle_alpha   90.00
_cell.angle_beta   90.00
_cell.angle_gamma   90.00
#
_symmetry.space_group_name_H-M   'P 1'
#
loop_
_entity.id
_entity.type
_entity.pdbx_description
1 polymer ?
#
loop_
_entity_poly.entity_id
_entity_poly.type
_entity_poly.pdbx_seq_one_letter_code
_entity_poly.pdbx_strand_id
1 'polypeptide(L)'
;MLKPQIAIHSAHQFPTLEEAQNPANAKIGLSSGLGCVLFQSPIGPAFYKGGHNEWTDNLAIGIPAKKRGLLLMSNSILAETIYPALVHDLWGETNLPWPWEYSVPGLPTPVPTG
;
A
#
# COMPACT_ATOMS: atom_id res chain seq x y z
N MET A 1 -16.16 -1.80 -6.73
CA MET A 1 -15.05 -1.70 -5.76
C MET A 1 -13.70 -1.74 -6.46
N LEU A 2 -13.34 -2.86 -7.10
CA LEU A 2 -11.99 -3.12 -7.65
C LEU A 2 -11.78 -2.69 -9.10
N LYS A 3 -12.34 -1.53 -9.48
CA LYS A 3 -12.10 -0.93 -10.80
C LYS A 3 -11.43 0.42 -10.57
N PRO A 4 -10.29 0.74 -11.24
CA PRO A 4 -9.66 2.05 -11.13
C PRO A 4 -10.65 3.17 -11.43
N GLN A 5 -10.73 4.16 -10.54
CA GLN A 5 -11.55 5.37 -10.68
C GLN A 5 -10.67 6.58 -10.98
N ILE A 6 -9.61 6.77 -10.17
CA ILE A 6 -8.71 7.93 -10.24
C ILE A 6 -7.28 7.42 -10.10
N ALA A 7 -6.38 7.82 -11.00
CA ALA A 7 -4.95 7.52 -10.89
C ALA A 7 -4.33 8.33 -9.73
N ILE A 8 -3.44 7.69 -8.97
CA ILE A 8 -2.79 8.33 -7.82
C ILE A 8 -1.37 8.71 -8.21
N HIS A 9 -1.13 10.02 -8.34
CA HIS A 9 0.19 10.57 -8.68
C HIS A 9 0.95 11.08 -7.46
N SER A 10 0.27 11.36 -6.35
CA SER A 10 0.89 11.92 -5.14
C SER A 10 1.98 10.99 -4.60
N ALA A 11 3.03 11.57 -4.04
CA ALA A 11 4.12 10.80 -3.44
C ALA A 11 3.66 10.05 -2.19
N HIS A 12 2.78 10.67 -1.40
CA HIS A 12 2.24 10.15 -0.15
C HIS A 12 0.71 10.33 -0.08
N GLN A 13 0.04 9.58 0.79
CA GLN A 13 -1.38 9.74 1.06
C GLN A 13 -1.66 11.01 1.89
N PHE A 14 -0.78 11.30 2.85
CA PHE A 14 -0.85 12.48 3.70
C PHE A 14 0.51 13.17 3.81
N PRO A 15 0.53 14.51 3.96
CA PRO A 15 -0.62 15.42 3.94
C PRO A 15 -1.23 15.59 2.53
N THR A 16 -2.55 15.80 2.44
CA THR A 16 -3.30 15.73 1.17
C THR A 16 -3.11 16.91 0.22
N LEU A 17 -2.51 18.01 0.69
CA LEU A 17 -2.26 19.23 -0.10
C LEU A 17 -0.84 19.34 -0.64
N GLU A 18 -0.01 18.31 -0.42
CA GLU A 18 1.34 18.29 -0.96
C GLU A 18 1.32 18.02 -2.47
N GLU A 19 2.09 18.79 -3.23
CA GLU A 19 2.19 18.65 -4.69
C GLU A 19 3.22 17.60 -5.14
N ALA A 20 3.98 17.04 -4.19
CA ALA A 20 4.99 16.03 -4.49
C ALA A 20 4.36 14.81 -5.18
N GLN A 21 4.98 14.37 -6.27
CA GLN A 21 4.53 13.23 -7.07
C GLN A 21 5.58 12.12 -7.08
N ASN A 22 5.13 10.88 -7.26
CA ASN A 22 6.02 9.73 -7.41
C ASN A 22 5.74 8.99 -8.73
N PRO A 23 6.65 9.08 -9.73
CA PRO A 23 6.51 8.36 -11.00
C PRO A 23 6.46 6.83 -10.85
N ALA A 24 6.97 6.26 -9.75
CA ALA A 24 6.89 4.83 -9.49
C ALA A 24 5.43 4.33 -9.34
N ASN A 25 4.51 5.20 -8.92
CA ASN A 25 3.08 4.88 -8.82
C ASN A 25 2.49 4.47 -10.17
N ALA A 26 2.91 5.13 -11.25
CA ALA A 26 2.45 4.81 -12.60
C ALA A 26 2.91 3.40 -13.04
N LYS A 27 4.10 2.96 -12.61
CA LYS A 27 4.64 1.63 -12.95
C LYS A 27 3.80 0.49 -12.39
N ILE A 28 3.16 0.70 -11.25
CA ILE A 28 2.26 -0.28 -10.62
C ILE A 28 0.77 0.03 -10.86
N GLY A 29 0.44 1.02 -11.70
CA GLY A 29 -0.94 1.43 -11.96
C GLY A 29 -1.70 1.87 -10.70
N LEU A 30 -1.01 2.53 -9.76
CA LEU A 30 -1.58 2.95 -8.49
C LEU A 30 -2.81 3.84 -8.71
N SER A 31 -3.94 3.44 -8.13
CA SER A 31 -5.22 4.14 -8.33
C SER A 31 -6.16 3.96 -7.16
N SER A 32 -7.09 4.91 -7.00
CA SER A 32 -8.24 4.74 -6.11
C SER A 32 -9.29 3.87 -6.79
N GLY A 33 -9.74 2.83 -6.08
CA GLY A 33 -11.02 2.17 -6.33
C GLY A 33 -12.15 2.85 -5.56
N LEU A 34 -13.29 2.17 -5.42
CA LEU A 34 -14.34 2.61 -4.50
C LEU A 34 -13.98 2.12 -3.09
N GLY A 35 -13.44 2.99 -2.24
CA GLY A 35 -13.13 2.69 -0.84
C GLY A 35 -11.84 1.90 -0.58
N CYS A 36 -10.98 1.73 -1.59
CA CYS A 36 -9.71 1.01 -1.49
C CYS A 36 -8.68 1.58 -2.47
N VAL A 37 -7.41 1.26 -2.26
CA VAL A 37 -6.32 1.55 -3.18
C VAL A 37 -6.01 0.30 -4.00
N LEU A 38 -5.81 0.48 -5.30
CA LEU A 38 -5.59 -0.58 -6.28
C LEU A 38 -4.19 -0.44 -6.87
N PHE A 39 -3.52 -1.56 -7.11
CA PHE A 39 -2.18 -1.60 -7.70
C PHE A 39 -1.89 -2.98 -8.33
N GLN A 40 -0.83 -3.04 -9.13
CA GLN A 40 -0.34 -4.26 -9.75
C GLN A 40 0.79 -4.88 -8.92
N SER A 41 0.52 -6.03 -8.29
CA SER A 41 1.55 -6.84 -7.63
C SER A 41 2.22 -7.80 -8.61
N PRO A 42 3.40 -8.36 -8.28
CA PRO A 42 4.03 -9.43 -9.06
C PRO A 42 3.16 -10.68 -9.22
N ILE A 43 2.22 -10.90 -8.30
CA ILE A 43 1.36 -12.09 -8.27
C ILE A 43 -0.09 -11.81 -8.72
N GLY A 44 -0.38 -10.60 -9.20
CA GLY A 44 -1.66 -10.22 -9.82
C GLY A 44 -2.20 -8.86 -9.35
N PRO A 45 -3.33 -8.39 -9.93
CA PRO A 45 -4.00 -7.19 -9.46
C PRO A 45 -4.38 -7.32 -7.98
N ALA A 46 -4.09 -6.29 -7.20
CA ALA A 46 -4.26 -6.28 -5.77
C ALA A 46 -4.97 -5.00 -5.32
N PHE A 47 -5.54 -5.07 -4.12
CA PHE A 47 -6.09 -3.92 -3.43
C PHE A 47 -5.67 -3.93 -1.97
N TYR A 48 -5.67 -2.74 -1.36
CA TYR A 48 -5.57 -2.63 0.08
C TYR A 48 -6.40 -1.46 0.62
N LYS A 49 -6.58 -1.44 1.93
CA LYS A 49 -7.16 -0.35 2.70
C LYS A 49 -6.45 -0.28 4.04
N GLY A 50 -5.77 0.84 4.30
CA GLY A 50 -5.25 1.15 5.62
C GLY A 50 -6.28 1.83 6.52
N GLY A 51 -5.93 1.99 7.79
CA GLY A 51 -6.74 2.67 8.78
C GLY A 51 -5.88 3.01 9.99
N HIS A 52 -5.67 4.31 10.20
CA HIS A 52 -4.75 4.83 11.20
C HIS A 52 -5.47 5.89 12.07
N ASN A 53 -5.21 5.88 13.38
CA ASN A 53 -5.53 6.98 14.30
C ASN A 53 -4.42 7.10 15.35
N GLU A 54 -4.63 7.86 16.43
CA GLU A 54 -3.61 8.13 17.44
C GLU A 54 -3.18 6.89 18.24
N TRP A 55 -3.90 5.78 18.13
CA TRP A 55 -3.69 4.57 18.93
C TRP A 55 -3.63 3.28 18.12
N THR A 56 -4.11 3.27 16.88
CA THR A 56 -4.31 2.03 16.12
C THR A 56 -3.80 2.19 14.70
N ASP A 57 -3.33 1.07 14.17
CA ASP A 57 -2.98 0.93 12.76
C ASP A 57 -3.49 -0.41 12.25
N ASN A 58 -4.16 -0.38 11.11
CA ASN A 58 -4.83 -1.52 10.52
C ASN A 58 -4.60 -1.52 9.02
N LEU A 59 -4.40 -2.71 8.46
CA LEU A 59 -4.18 -2.89 7.04
C LEU A 59 -4.92 -4.13 6.55
N ALA A 60 -5.80 -3.96 5.57
CA ALA A 60 -6.44 -5.04 4.85
C ALA A 60 -5.90 -5.12 3.43
N ILE A 61 -5.42 -6.28 2.98
CA ILE A 61 -4.86 -6.51 1.63
C ILE A 61 -5.58 -7.69 0.98
N GLY A 62 -5.86 -7.61 -0.32
CA GLY A 62 -6.45 -8.71 -1.08
C GLY A 62 -5.85 -8.88 -2.48
N ILE A 63 -5.70 -10.14 -2.89
CA ILE A 63 -5.24 -10.56 -4.22
C ILE A 63 -6.28 -11.54 -4.79
N PRO A 64 -7.34 -11.03 -5.45
CA PRO A 64 -8.51 -11.82 -5.83
C PRO A 64 -8.18 -13.02 -6.72
N ALA A 65 -7.29 -12.84 -7.70
CA ALA A 65 -6.87 -13.90 -8.62
C ALA A 65 -6.23 -15.10 -7.90
N LYS A 66 -5.66 -14.88 -6.71
CA LYS A 66 -5.03 -15.92 -5.89
C LYS A 66 -5.92 -16.38 -4.72
N LYS A 67 -7.10 -15.79 -4.54
CA LYS A 67 -7.98 -16.01 -3.37
C LYS A 67 -7.23 -15.84 -2.04
N ARG A 68 -6.32 -14.87 -1.97
CA ARG A 68 -5.56 -14.54 -0.75
C ARG A 68 -6.03 -13.20 -0.20
N GLY A 69 -6.15 -13.14 1.12
CA GLY A 69 -6.41 -11.93 1.88
C GLY A 69 -5.60 -11.94 3.17
N LEU A 70 -5.23 -10.75 3.64
CA LEU A 70 -4.52 -10.56 4.89
C LEU A 70 -5.14 -9.35 5.60
N LEU A 71 -5.37 -9.50 6.90
CA LEU A 71 -5.82 -8.44 7.79
C LEU A 71 -4.81 -8.34 8.93
N LEU A 72 -4.20 -7.17 9.05
CA LEU A 72 -3.29 -6.81 10.13
C LEU A 72 -3.99 -5.73 10.96
N MET A 73 -4.01 -5.91 12.27
CA MET A 73 -4.63 -4.98 13.21
C MET A 73 -3.71 -4.80 14.40
N SER A 74 -3.59 -3.56 14.85
CA SER A 74 -2.73 -3.20 15.97
C SER A 74 -3.39 -2.12 16.82
N ASN A 75 -3.18 -2.22 18.13
CA ASN A 75 -3.46 -1.18 19.12
C ASN A 75 -2.23 -0.30 19.40
N SER A 76 -1.33 -0.20 18.42
CA SER A 76 -0.19 0.70 18.42
C SER A 76 0.06 1.19 16.99
N ILE A 77 0.24 2.51 16.87
CA ILE A 77 0.65 3.16 15.60
C ILE A 77 1.98 2.63 15.08
N LEU A 78 2.85 2.11 15.95
CA LEU A 78 4.17 1.60 15.55
C LEU A 78 4.09 0.36 14.64
N ALA A 79 2.91 -0.21 14.44
CA ALA A 79 2.76 -1.41 13.62
C ALA A 79 3.03 -1.17 12.12
N GLU A 80 2.89 0.05 11.60
CA GLU A 80 3.34 0.41 10.26
C GLU A 80 4.81 0.05 10.00
N THR A 81 5.64 0.04 11.05
CA THR A 81 7.07 -0.29 10.95
C THR A 81 7.34 -1.78 10.73
N ILE A 82 6.39 -2.65 11.07
CA ILE A 82 6.56 -4.11 10.97
C ILE A 82 5.70 -4.74 9.87
N TYR A 83 4.62 -4.09 9.43
CA TYR A 83 3.74 -4.63 8.40
C TYR A 83 4.45 -4.97 7.07
N PRO A 84 5.38 -4.15 6.54
CA PRO A 84 6.10 -4.51 5.33
C PRO A 84 6.87 -5.83 5.45
N ALA A 85 7.57 -6.04 6.57
CA ALA A 85 8.33 -7.26 6.83
C ALA A 85 7.39 -8.47 6.96
N LEU A 86 6.30 -8.34 7.71
CA LEU A 86 5.32 -9.43 7.87
C LEU A 86 4.67 -9.84 6.54
N VAL A 87 4.31 -8.87 5.69
CA VAL A 87 3.75 -9.17 4.37
C VAL A 87 4.78 -9.83 3.47
N HIS A 88 6.03 -9.35 3.49
CA HIS A 88 7.12 -9.95 2.74
C HIS A 88 7.37 -11.41 3.18
N ASP A 89 7.39 -11.70 4.47
CA ASP A 89 7.62 -13.06 4.97
C ASP A 89 6.52 -14.03 4.57
N LEU A 90 5.27 -13.56 4.51
CA LEU A 90 4.14 -14.39 4.11
C LEU A 90 4.07 -14.59 2.59
N TRP A 91 4.26 -13.52 1.82
CA TRP A 91 3.86 -13.44 0.40
C TRP A 91 5.01 -13.10 -0.56
N GLY A 92 6.21 -12.84 -0.04
CA GLY A 92 7.36 -12.36 -0.80
C GLY A 92 7.18 -10.92 -1.29
N GLU A 93 7.81 -10.59 -2.41
CA GLU A 93 7.65 -9.29 -3.06
C GLU A 93 6.21 -9.06 -3.54
N THR A 94 5.57 -8.01 -3.01
CA THR A 94 4.17 -7.67 -3.32
C THR A 94 4.00 -6.39 -4.12
N ASN A 95 5.03 -5.53 -4.25
CA ASN A 95 4.90 -4.16 -4.76
C ASN A 95 3.81 -3.34 -4.05
N LEU A 96 3.48 -3.66 -2.80
CA LEU A 96 2.64 -2.76 -1.99
C LEU A 96 3.33 -1.40 -1.93
N PRO A 97 2.57 -0.30 -2.14
CA PRO A 97 3.14 1.04 -2.18
C PRO A 97 3.37 1.56 -0.76
N TRP A 98 4.23 0.87 0.02
CA TRP A 98 4.53 1.21 1.42
C TRP A 98 4.91 2.68 1.61
N PRO A 99 5.77 3.29 0.77
CA PRO A 99 6.11 4.70 0.95
C PRO A 99 4.94 5.65 0.70
N TRP A 100 3.91 5.22 -0.06
CA TRP A 100 2.74 6.04 -0.30
C TRP A 100 1.78 6.01 0.90
N GLU A 101 1.55 4.81 1.47
CA GLU A 101 0.66 4.62 2.63
C GLU A 101 1.30 5.15 3.92
N TYR A 102 2.59 4.84 4.13
CA TYR A 102 3.32 5.14 5.34
C TYR A 102 4.51 6.06 5.05
N SER A 103 4.47 7.27 5.60
CA SER A 103 5.55 8.25 5.50
C SER A 103 6.58 8.08 6.62
N VAL A 104 7.00 6.85 6.88
CA VAL A 104 7.90 6.53 8.00
C VAL A 104 9.36 6.56 7.54
N PRO A 105 10.25 7.32 8.20
CA PRO A 105 11.68 7.28 7.93
C PRO A 105 12.24 5.86 8.06
N GLY A 106 12.95 5.38 7.02
CA GLY A 106 13.61 4.07 7.05
C GLY A 106 12.81 2.90 6.48
N LEU A 107 11.61 3.13 5.93
CA LEU A 107 10.92 2.11 5.14
C LEU A 107 11.74 1.72 3.89
N PRO A 108 11.70 0.45 3.46
CA PRO A 108 12.40 0.02 2.25
C PRO A 108 11.92 0.85 1.05
N THR A 109 12.83 1.55 0.40
CA THR A 109 12.53 2.16 -0.90
C THR A 109 12.26 1.06 -1.93
N PRO A 110 11.30 1.21 -2.84
CA PRO A 110 11.10 0.26 -3.93
C PRO A 110 12.43 0.07 -4.67
N VAL A 111 12.95 -1.16 -4.68
CA VAL A 111 14.19 -1.48 -5.39
C VAL A 111 13.94 -1.20 -6.88
N PRO A 112 14.77 -0.39 -7.55
CA PRO A 112 14.64 -0.22 -8.99
C PRO A 112 14.90 -1.56 -9.65
N THR A 113 13.88 -2.17 -10.26
CA THR A 113 14.12 -3.27 -11.20
C THR A 113 14.75 -2.66 -12.44
N GLY A 114 16.04 -2.94 -12.64
CA GLY A 114 16.74 -2.76 -13.90
C GLY A 114 16.29 -3.77 -14.95
#